data_AF-A0A2M7G1I5-F1
#
_entry.id   AF-A0A2M7G1I5-F1
#
_cell.length_a   1.000
_cell.length_b   1.000
_cell.length_c   1.000
_cell.angle_alpha   90.00
_cell.angle_beta   90.00
_cell.angle_gamma   90.00
#
_symmetry.space_group_name_H-M   'P 1'
#
loop_
_entity.id
_entity.type
_entity.pdbx_description
1 polymer ?
#
loop_
_entity_poly.entity_id
_entity_poly.type
_entity_poly.pdbx_seq_one_letter_code
_entity_poly.pdbx_strand_id
1 'polypeptide(L)'
;MDIKAFQAGSKDIYLKYYGLMEKRRWAIDSDLNWAEMQTEKADRPLQEMLYIASLIESYTFTTTPLFLQRHKDLPWIISLQMARGYEECKHGNALWRYLENLGYPVLETDLIEIQQVPDKFEGMTLFERNLYSWLSEIETTVFYRKVSEQLADPLGKNLLSLISADERVHGSFLLETIKLELGLNPGLVQNLQQILVDYQNPEKE
;
A
#
# COMPACT_ATOMS: atom_id res chain seq x y z
N MET A 1 20.93 10.06 -15.16
CA MET A 1 19.51 10.47 -15.07
C MET A 1 19.45 11.98 -15.12
N ASP A 2 18.64 12.54 -16.02
CA ASP A 2 18.37 13.99 -16.02
C ASP A 2 17.45 14.33 -14.84
N ILE A 3 18.05 14.87 -13.78
CA ILE A 3 17.36 15.18 -12.52
C ILE A 3 16.28 16.24 -12.72
N LYS A 4 16.50 17.24 -13.59
CA LYS A 4 15.51 18.30 -13.82
C LYS A 4 14.30 17.76 -14.56
N ALA A 5 14.52 16.92 -15.57
CA ALA A 5 13.44 16.26 -16.28
C ALA A 5 12.66 15.30 -15.36
N PHE A 6 13.34 14.56 -14.49
CA PHE A 6 12.68 13.71 -13.50
C PHE A 6 11.84 14.52 -12.51
N GLN A 7 12.36 15.62 -11.98
CA GLN A 7 11.62 16.49 -11.06
C GLN A 7 10.38 17.09 -11.72
N ALA A 8 10.49 17.57 -12.97
CA ALA A 8 9.35 18.10 -13.71
C ALA A 8 8.28 17.02 -13.96
N GLY A 9 8.67 15.86 -14.51
CA GLY A 9 7.74 14.78 -14.81
C GLY A 9 7.09 14.17 -13.56
N SER A 10 7.87 13.98 -12.48
CA SER A 10 7.35 13.43 -11.22
C SER A 10 6.37 14.38 -10.53
N LYS A 11 6.52 15.70 -10.71
CA LYS A 11 5.57 16.69 -10.20
C LYS A 11 4.22 16.62 -10.92
N ASP A 12 4.19 16.42 -12.23
CA ASP A 12 2.95 16.29 -12.99
C ASP A 12 2.20 15.00 -12.64
N ILE A 13 2.93 13.89 -12.52
CA ILE A 13 2.40 12.61 -12.02
C ILE A 13 1.82 12.83 -10.61
N TYR A 14 2.56 13.48 -9.72
CA TYR A 14 2.07 13.79 -8.37
C TYR A 14 0.73 14.52 -8.37
N LEU A 15 0.63 15.66 -9.06
CA LEU A 15 -0.58 16.49 -9.02
C LEU A 15 -1.81 15.73 -9.51
N LYS A 16 -1.62 14.88 -10.53
CA LYS A 16 -2.66 14.00 -11.04
C LYS A 16 -3.12 12.99 -9.98
N TYR A 17 -2.19 12.29 -9.33
CA TYR A 17 -2.52 11.22 -8.39
C TYR A 17 -3.01 11.73 -7.05
N TYR A 18 -2.45 12.83 -6.54
CA TYR A 18 -2.96 13.51 -5.35
C TYR A 18 -4.44 13.89 -5.52
N GLY A 19 -4.77 14.55 -6.64
CA GLY A 19 -6.16 14.90 -6.94
C GLY A 19 -7.06 13.68 -7.19
N LEU A 20 -6.51 12.52 -7.59
CA LEU A 20 -7.26 11.29 -7.73
C LEU A 20 -7.57 10.66 -6.36
N MET A 21 -6.61 10.65 -5.44
CA MET A 21 -6.80 10.21 -4.05
C MET A 21 -7.83 11.07 -3.35
N GLU A 22 -7.76 12.41 -3.48
CA GLU A 22 -8.77 13.32 -2.92
C GLU A 22 -10.19 13.02 -3.42
N LYS A 23 -10.35 12.71 -4.70
CA LYS A 23 -11.66 12.39 -5.30
C LYS A 23 -12.21 11.03 -4.88
N ARG A 24 -11.33 10.09 -4.53
CA ARG A 24 -11.67 8.70 -4.22
C ARG A 24 -11.61 8.40 -2.72
N ARG A 25 -11.24 9.38 -1.91
CA ARG A 25 -11.20 9.27 -0.46
C ARG A 25 -12.50 8.70 0.07
N TRP A 26 -12.35 7.85 1.06
CA TRP A 26 -13.43 7.28 1.85
C TRP A 26 -13.04 7.35 3.32
N ALA A 27 -14.03 7.50 4.18
CA ALA A 27 -13.91 7.55 5.63
C ALA A 27 -14.51 6.30 6.27
N ILE A 28 -13.79 5.76 7.25
CA ILE A 28 -14.14 4.51 7.93
C ILE A 28 -15.56 4.55 8.51
N ASP A 29 -15.99 5.67 9.08
CA ASP A 29 -17.29 5.75 9.74
C ASP A 29 -18.47 5.99 8.79
N SER A 30 -18.29 6.81 7.76
CA SER A 30 -19.41 7.27 6.92
C SER A 30 -19.58 6.49 5.63
N ASP A 31 -18.51 5.90 5.10
CA ASP A 31 -18.53 5.18 3.81
C ASP A 31 -18.62 3.65 3.98
N LEU A 32 -18.52 3.15 5.23
CA LEU A 32 -18.78 1.77 5.59
C LEU A 32 -20.04 1.68 6.46
N ASN A 33 -21.03 0.88 6.04
CA ASN A 33 -22.27 0.71 6.80
C ASN A 33 -22.12 -0.33 7.92
N TRP A 34 -21.50 0.06 9.04
CA TRP A 34 -21.28 -0.81 10.20
C TRP A 34 -22.53 -1.52 10.74
N ALA A 35 -23.72 -0.94 10.53
CA ALA A 35 -24.98 -1.56 10.94
C ALA A 35 -25.40 -2.76 10.08
N GLU A 36 -24.86 -2.89 8.86
CA GLU A 36 -25.11 -4.03 7.96
C GLU A 36 -24.15 -5.21 8.18
N MET A 37 -23.21 -5.07 9.13
CA MET A 37 -22.23 -6.12 9.40
C MET A 37 -22.91 -7.40 9.89
N GLN A 38 -22.57 -8.50 9.24
CA GLN A 38 -23.06 -9.85 9.54
C GLN A 38 -21.94 -10.64 10.21
N THR A 39 -22.11 -10.90 11.50
CA THR A 39 -21.15 -11.69 12.31
C THR A 39 -21.41 -13.19 12.19
N GLU A 40 -21.86 -13.67 11.03
CA GLU A 40 -21.92 -15.12 10.81
C GLU A 40 -20.56 -15.75 11.09
N LYS A 41 -20.53 -17.06 11.39
CA LYS A 41 -19.33 -17.77 11.83
C LYS A 41 -18.28 -17.74 10.71
N ALA A 42 -17.54 -16.64 10.65
CA ALA A 42 -16.59 -16.37 9.59
C ALA A 42 -15.45 -17.38 9.70
N ASP A 43 -14.95 -17.78 8.53
CA ASP A 43 -13.90 -18.78 8.43
C ASP A 43 -12.66 -18.30 9.18
N ARG A 44 -12.26 -19.04 10.23
CA ARG A 44 -11.16 -18.61 11.11
C ARG A 44 -9.84 -18.40 10.33
N PRO A 45 -9.44 -19.29 9.42
CA PRO A 45 -8.38 -19.04 8.44
C PRO A 45 -8.47 -17.71 7.70
N LEU A 46 -9.66 -17.30 7.26
CA LEU A 46 -9.85 -16.05 6.55
C LEU A 46 -9.66 -14.84 7.47
N GLN A 47 -10.13 -14.93 8.71
CA GLN A 47 -9.91 -13.90 9.73
C GLN A 47 -8.42 -13.75 10.06
N GLU A 48 -7.69 -14.86 10.21
CA GLU A 48 -6.23 -14.85 10.40
C GLU A 48 -5.51 -14.19 9.22
N MET A 49 -5.90 -14.52 8.00
CA MET A 49 -5.34 -13.91 6.79
C MET A 49 -5.57 -12.39 6.75
N LEU A 50 -6.77 -11.94 7.11
CA LEU A 50 -7.09 -10.51 7.21
C LEU A 50 -6.36 -9.83 8.37
N TYR A 51 -6.10 -10.54 9.46
CA TYR A 51 -5.29 -10.04 10.56
C TYR A 51 -3.85 -9.83 10.13
N ILE A 52 -3.23 -10.81 9.45
CA ILE A 52 -1.89 -10.66 8.86
C ILE A 52 -1.86 -9.49 7.88
N ALA A 53 -2.87 -9.36 7.01
CA ALA A 53 -2.96 -8.22 6.11
C ALA A 53 -2.99 -6.88 6.86
N SER A 54 -3.76 -6.77 7.95
CA SER A 54 -3.80 -5.54 8.77
C SER A 54 -2.45 -5.17 9.40
N LEU A 55 -1.62 -6.17 9.74
CA LEU A 55 -0.26 -5.96 10.23
C LEU A 55 0.67 -5.49 9.11
N ILE A 56 0.53 -6.06 7.90
CA ILE A 56 1.29 -5.65 6.72
C ILE A 56 0.97 -4.20 6.33
N GLU A 57 -0.30 -3.79 6.34
CA GLU A 57 -0.71 -2.39 6.14
C GLU A 57 -0.06 -1.45 7.17
N SER A 58 0.01 -1.90 8.42
CA SER A 58 0.62 -1.13 9.52
C SER A 58 2.14 -0.96 9.37
N TYR A 59 2.81 -1.75 8.52
CA TYR A 59 4.24 -1.61 8.24
C TYR A 59 4.58 -0.27 7.54
N THR A 60 3.57 0.44 7.01
CA THR A 60 3.74 1.82 6.53
C THR A 60 4.30 2.77 7.60
N PHE A 61 4.08 2.46 8.90
CA PHE A 61 4.64 3.23 10.03
C PHE A 61 6.17 3.20 10.07
N THR A 62 6.81 2.17 9.50
CA THR A 62 8.26 2.05 9.42
C THR A 62 8.79 2.66 8.12
N THR A 63 8.17 2.33 6.99
CA THR A 63 8.70 2.67 5.67
C THR A 63 8.46 4.12 5.26
N THR A 64 7.37 4.74 5.72
CA THR A 64 7.03 6.14 5.38
C THR A 64 7.98 7.15 6.03
N PRO A 65 8.25 7.13 7.36
CA PRO A 65 9.17 8.08 7.98
C PRO A 65 10.58 8.05 7.37
N LEU A 66 11.11 6.86 7.11
CA LEU A 66 12.43 6.69 6.49
C LEU A 66 12.48 7.26 5.06
N PHE A 67 11.42 7.06 4.28
CA PHE A 67 11.31 7.65 2.95
C PHE A 67 11.25 9.18 3.00
N LEU A 68 10.41 9.73 3.88
CA LEU A 68 10.30 11.18 4.05
C LEU A 68 11.65 11.81 4.45
N GLN A 69 12.41 11.14 5.33
CA GLN A 69 13.74 11.60 5.73
C GLN A 69 14.72 11.62 4.53
N ARG A 70 14.71 10.58 3.68
CA ARG A 70 15.58 10.47 2.50
C ARG A 70 15.23 11.47 1.39
N HIS A 71 13.96 11.91 1.29
CA HIS A 71 13.45 12.73 0.18
C HIS A 71 12.97 14.13 0.58
N LYS A 72 13.45 14.65 1.72
CA LYS A 72 13.03 15.94 2.32
C LYS A 72 13.13 17.17 1.41
N ASP A 73 13.92 17.12 0.34
CA ASP A 73 14.14 18.24 -0.58
C ASP A 73 13.15 18.24 -1.78
N LEU A 74 12.21 17.29 -1.82
CA LEU A 74 11.25 17.10 -2.90
C LEU A 74 9.80 17.24 -2.35
N PRO A 75 9.28 18.48 -2.23
CA PRO A 75 8.04 18.74 -1.49
C PRO A 75 6.82 18.01 -2.05
N TRP A 76 6.72 17.83 -3.37
CA TRP A 76 5.61 17.08 -3.98
C TRP A 76 5.66 15.58 -3.67
N ILE A 77 6.86 15.00 -3.56
CA ILE A 77 7.03 13.59 -3.19
C ILE A 77 6.65 13.39 -1.72
N ILE A 78 7.03 14.32 -0.83
CA ILE A 78 6.63 14.32 0.58
C ILE A 78 5.12 14.37 0.71
N SER A 79 4.46 15.33 0.06
CA SER A 79 3.01 15.49 0.11
C SER A 79 2.27 14.24 -0.38
N LEU A 80 2.76 13.62 -1.47
CA LEU A 80 2.17 12.36 -1.95
C LEU A 80 2.33 11.23 -0.95
N GLN A 81 3.55 11.05 -0.42
CA GLN A 81 3.82 9.96 0.51
C GLN A 81 3.05 10.13 1.83
N MET A 82 2.81 11.37 2.27
CA MET A 82 1.94 11.62 3.42
C MET A 82 0.48 11.23 3.13
N ALA A 83 -0.05 11.59 1.96
CA ALA A 83 -1.40 11.20 1.57
C ALA A 83 -1.56 9.68 1.44
N ARG A 84 -0.59 9.02 0.80
CA ARG A 84 -0.58 7.55 0.67
C ARG A 84 -0.41 6.90 2.03
N GLY A 85 0.54 7.35 2.84
CA GLY A 85 0.75 6.86 4.19
C GLY A 85 -0.52 6.95 5.04
N TYR A 86 -1.31 8.03 4.90
CA TYR A 86 -2.63 8.12 5.52
C TYR A 86 -3.61 7.05 5.01
N GLU A 87 -3.70 6.81 3.70
CA GLU A 87 -4.58 5.78 3.12
C GLU A 87 -4.19 4.37 3.61
N GLU A 88 -2.91 4.04 3.61
CA GLU A 88 -2.36 2.75 4.09
C GLU A 88 -2.65 2.55 5.58
N CYS A 89 -2.43 3.59 6.40
CA CYS A 89 -2.80 3.55 7.83
C CYS A 89 -4.31 3.31 8.01
N LYS A 90 -5.13 3.93 7.16
CA LYS A 90 -6.59 3.77 7.19
C LYS A 90 -6.99 2.34 6.83
N HIS A 91 -6.30 1.68 5.90
CA HIS A 91 -6.54 0.28 5.54
C HIS A 91 -6.33 -0.65 6.74
N GLY A 92 -5.16 -0.59 7.38
CA GLY A 92 -4.85 -1.39 8.56
C GLY A 92 -5.85 -1.17 9.72
N ASN A 93 -6.17 0.09 10.03
CA ASN A 93 -7.13 0.41 11.09
C ASN A 93 -8.57 -0.06 10.78
N ALA A 94 -9.00 0.03 9.52
CA ALA A 94 -10.33 -0.43 9.12
C ALA A 94 -10.46 -1.96 9.20
N LEU A 95 -9.41 -2.69 8.79
CA LEU A 95 -9.31 -4.15 8.95
C LEU A 95 -9.30 -4.55 10.41
N TRP A 96 -8.54 -3.86 11.26
CA TRP A 96 -8.48 -4.11 12.69
C TRP A 96 -9.87 -3.97 13.33
N ARG A 97 -10.55 -2.85 13.09
CA ARG A 97 -11.92 -2.64 13.59
C ARG A 97 -12.89 -3.70 13.08
N TYR A 98 -12.77 -4.10 11.81
CA TYR A 98 -13.60 -5.16 11.24
C TYR A 98 -13.39 -6.49 11.99
N LEU A 99 -12.14 -6.87 12.25
CA LEU A 99 -11.79 -8.09 12.98
C LEU A 99 -12.29 -8.06 14.44
N GLU A 100 -12.19 -6.92 15.13
CA GLU A 100 -12.74 -6.75 16.48
C GLU A 100 -14.25 -6.97 16.52
N ASN A 101 -14.99 -6.42 15.56
CA ASN A 101 -16.43 -6.60 15.47
C ASN A 101 -16.83 -8.05 15.13
N LEU A 102 -15.94 -8.81 14.47
CA LEU A 102 -16.09 -10.26 14.30
C LEU A 102 -15.72 -11.07 15.56
N GLY A 103 -15.24 -10.42 16.63
CA GLY A 103 -14.75 -11.08 17.83
C GLY A 103 -13.41 -11.81 17.63
N TYR A 104 -12.64 -11.45 16.61
CA TYR A 104 -11.30 -11.98 16.41
C TYR A 104 -10.35 -11.37 17.46
N PRO A 105 -9.52 -12.17 18.15
CA PRO A 105 -8.55 -11.67 19.11
C PRO A 105 -7.40 -11.02 18.34
N VAL A 106 -7.57 -9.73 18.07
CA VAL A 106 -6.50 -8.85 17.65
C VAL A 106 -5.63 -8.56 18.86
N LEU A 107 -4.32 -8.78 18.73
CA LEU A 107 -3.40 -8.36 19.79
C LEU A 107 -3.22 -6.85 19.67
N GLU A 108 -3.09 -6.15 20.80
CA GLU A 108 -2.49 -4.83 20.78
C GLU A 108 -1.07 -5.02 20.25
N THR A 109 -0.89 -4.77 18.95
CA THR A 109 0.46 -4.82 18.37
C THR A 109 1.19 -3.65 18.98
N ASP A 110 2.26 -3.91 19.71
CA ASP A 110 3.08 -2.83 20.23
C ASP A 110 3.68 -2.11 19.01
N LEU A 111 3.32 -0.83 18.85
CA LEU A 111 3.86 0.02 17.78
C LEU A 111 5.38 0.00 17.77
N ILE A 112 6.01 -0.26 18.92
CA ILE A 112 7.46 -0.44 19.05
C ILE A 112 7.95 -1.66 18.27
N GLU A 113 7.22 -2.79 18.29
CA GLU A 113 7.60 -4.00 17.57
C GLU A 113 7.52 -3.77 16.05
N ILE A 114 6.48 -3.09 15.55
CA ILE A 114 6.36 -2.74 14.13
C ILE A 114 7.52 -1.82 13.70
N GLN A 115 7.85 -0.80 14.52
CA GLN A 115 8.94 0.14 14.22
C GLN A 115 10.33 -0.52 14.25
N GLN A 116 10.48 -1.66 14.92
CA GLN A 116 11.73 -2.42 14.96
C GLN A 116 11.92 -3.35 13.76
N VAL A 117 10.88 -3.59 12.97
CA VAL A 117 11.00 -4.35 11.72
C VAL A 117 11.91 -3.56 10.76
N PRO A 118 13.02 -4.15 10.27
CA PRO A 118 13.92 -3.47 9.34
C PRO A 118 13.20 -2.99 8.08
N ASP A 119 13.61 -1.85 7.50
CA ASP A 119 13.09 -1.36 6.22
C ASP A 119 13.52 -2.30 5.09
N LYS A 120 12.57 -3.05 4.50
CA LYS A 120 12.87 -3.95 3.38
C LYS A 120 13.42 -3.22 2.15
N PHE A 121 13.24 -1.91 2.08
CA PHE A 121 13.78 -1.05 1.02
C PHE A 121 15.13 -0.43 1.37
N GLU A 122 15.76 -0.83 2.49
CA GLU A 122 17.10 -0.37 2.83
C GLU A 122 18.11 -0.81 1.76
N GLY A 123 18.94 0.13 1.31
CA GLY A 123 19.93 -0.10 0.25
C GLY A 123 19.40 -0.11 -1.18
N MET A 124 18.07 -0.15 -1.40
CA MET A 124 17.48 -0.05 -2.74
C MET A 124 17.59 1.37 -3.30
N THR A 125 17.84 1.48 -4.60
CA THR A 125 17.66 2.73 -5.35
C THR A 125 16.17 3.13 -5.40
N LEU A 126 15.87 4.39 -5.75
CA LEU A 126 14.49 4.85 -5.91
C LEU A 126 13.74 4.02 -6.96
N PHE A 127 14.39 3.69 -8.07
CA PHE A 127 13.81 2.87 -9.13
C PHE A 127 13.49 1.45 -8.65
N GLU A 128 14.42 0.79 -7.96
CA GLU A 128 14.21 -0.54 -7.37
C GLU A 128 13.06 -0.53 -6.37
N ARG A 129 13.04 0.46 -5.46
CA ARG A 129 11.95 0.64 -4.50
C ARG A 129 10.61 0.86 -5.21
N ASN A 130 10.54 1.69 -6.24
CA ASN A 130 9.32 1.94 -7.00
C ASN A 130 8.81 0.67 -7.67
N LEU A 131 9.71 -0.11 -8.29
CA LEU A 131 9.36 -1.37 -8.94
C LEU A 131 8.87 -2.41 -7.95
N TYR A 132 9.56 -2.56 -6.82
CA TYR A 132 9.19 -3.50 -5.77
C TYR A 132 7.83 -3.12 -5.15
N SER A 133 7.65 -1.83 -4.86
CA SER A 133 6.37 -1.32 -4.37
C SER A 133 5.27 -1.56 -5.40
N TRP A 134 5.52 -1.33 -6.70
CA TRP A 134 4.52 -1.54 -7.75
C TRP A 134 4.05 -2.99 -7.85
N LEU A 135 4.96 -3.95 -7.73
CA LEU A 135 4.63 -5.37 -7.70
C LEU A 135 3.76 -5.69 -6.47
N SER A 136 4.15 -5.17 -5.30
CA SER A 136 3.39 -5.31 -4.06
C SER A 136 1.98 -4.75 -4.20
N GLU A 137 1.80 -3.56 -4.78
CA GLU A 137 0.48 -2.95 -5.03
C GLU A 137 -0.40 -3.79 -5.97
N ILE A 138 0.20 -4.46 -6.96
CA ILE A 138 -0.54 -5.37 -7.85
C ILE A 138 -1.04 -6.59 -7.05
N GLU A 139 -0.17 -7.15 -6.21
CA GLU A 139 -0.51 -8.30 -5.38
C GLU A 139 -1.58 -7.95 -4.35
N THR A 140 -1.45 -6.83 -3.63
CA THR A 140 -2.45 -6.37 -2.66
C THR A 140 -3.78 -6.06 -3.34
N THR A 141 -3.76 -5.42 -4.51
CA THR A 141 -4.97 -5.20 -5.34
C THR A 141 -5.68 -6.52 -5.64
N VAL A 142 -4.94 -7.55 -6.08
CA VAL A 142 -5.51 -8.86 -6.42
C VAL A 142 -5.98 -9.60 -5.18
N PHE A 143 -5.17 -9.59 -4.12
CA PHE A 143 -5.46 -10.18 -2.82
C PHE A 143 -6.79 -9.66 -2.27
N TYR A 144 -6.93 -8.35 -2.06
CA TYR A 144 -8.13 -7.78 -1.47
C TYR A 144 -9.38 -8.02 -2.32
N ARG A 145 -9.26 -7.94 -3.66
CA ARG A 145 -10.37 -8.30 -4.55
C ARG A 145 -10.79 -9.76 -4.37
N LYS A 146 -9.83 -10.69 -4.35
CA LYS A 146 -10.11 -12.13 -4.27
C LYS A 146 -10.61 -12.55 -2.89
N VAL A 147 -10.14 -11.91 -1.83
CA VAL A 147 -10.64 -12.14 -0.46
C VAL A 147 -12.04 -11.55 -0.31
N SER A 148 -12.31 -10.37 -0.89
CA SER A 148 -13.65 -9.78 -0.93
C SER A 148 -14.69 -10.72 -1.55
N GLU A 149 -14.36 -11.34 -2.67
CA GLU A 149 -15.22 -12.32 -3.37
C GLU A 149 -15.60 -13.53 -2.50
N GLN A 150 -14.78 -13.87 -1.49
CA GLN A 150 -15.00 -15.02 -0.59
C GLN A 150 -15.80 -14.68 0.67
N LEU A 151 -15.90 -13.40 1.03
CA LEU A 151 -16.66 -13.00 2.21
C LEU A 151 -18.16 -13.24 2.00
N ALA A 152 -18.89 -13.58 3.06
CA ALA A 152 -20.35 -13.53 3.04
C ALA A 152 -20.82 -12.10 3.36
N ASP A 153 -20.21 -11.51 4.40
CA ASP A 153 -20.52 -10.21 4.98
C ASP A 153 -20.45 -9.05 3.95
N PRO A 154 -21.54 -8.30 3.73
CA PRO A 154 -21.56 -7.15 2.83
C PRO A 154 -20.61 -6.02 3.23
N LEU A 155 -20.43 -5.77 4.54
CA LEU A 155 -19.53 -4.71 5.00
C LEU A 155 -18.09 -5.04 4.66
N GLY A 156 -17.63 -6.25 4.99
CA GLY A 156 -16.29 -6.72 4.70
C GLY A 156 -16.03 -6.72 3.19
N LYS A 157 -17.01 -7.13 2.38
CA LYS A 157 -16.92 -7.00 0.91
C LYS A 157 -16.64 -5.57 0.46
N ASN A 158 -17.41 -4.62 0.98
CA ASN A 158 -17.26 -3.20 0.63
C ASN A 158 -15.89 -2.68 1.09
N LEU A 159 -15.49 -2.96 2.34
CA LEU A 159 -14.19 -2.60 2.89
C LEU A 159 -13.04 -3.08 2.00
N LEU A 160 -12.99 -4.37 1.70
CA LEU A 160 -11.90 -4.93 0.89
C LEU A 160 -11.95 -4.43 -0.58
N SER A 161 -13.15 -4.10 -1.08
CA SER A 161 -13.29 -3.48 -2.40
C SER A 161 -12.71 -2.07 -2.42
N LEU A 162 -12.96 -1.26 -1.38
CA LEU A 162 -12.40 0.08 -1.24
C LEU A 162 -10.87 0.03 -1.14
N ILE A 163 -10.32 -0.85 -0.31
CA ILE A 163 -8.87 -1.04 -0.19
C ILE A 163 -8.28 -1.44 -1.56
N SER A 164 -8.80 -2.51 -2.19
CA SER A 164 -8.35 -2.94 -3.54
C SER A 164 -8.41 -1.82 -4.59
N ALA A 165 -9.36 -0.89 -4.44
CA ALA A 165 -9.51 0.24 -5.34
C ALA A 165 -8.42 1.31 -5.11
N ASP A 166 -8.02 1.56 -3.86
CA ASP A 166 -6.91 2.45 -3.48
C ASP A 166 -5.57 1.87 -3.96
N GLU A 167 -5.30 0.59 -3.73
CA GLU A 167 -4.07 -0.11 -4.15
C GLU A 167 -3.86 -0.05 -5.68
N ARG A 168 -4.95 -0.11 -6.44
CA ARG A 168 -4.90 0.09 -7.89
C ARG A 168 -4.41 1.49 -8.26
N VAL A 169 -4.79 2.51 -7.49
CA VAL A 169 -4.32 3.90 -7.69
C VAL A 169 -2.85 4.01 -7.34
N HIS A 170 -2.43 3.45 -6.20
CA HIS A 170 -1.04 3.40 -5.78
C HIS A 170 -0.15 2.72 -6.83
N GLY A 171 -0.55 1.53 -7.31
CA GLY A 171 0.15 0.83 -8.37
C GLY A 171 0.21 1.61 -9.68
N SER A 172 -0.84 2.34 -10.03
CA SER A 172 -0.86 3.16 -11.25
C SER A 172 0.11 4.36 -11.15
N PHE A 173 0.18 4.99 -9.98
CA PHE A 173 1.15 6.04 -9.67
C PHE A 173 2.59 5.53 -9.82
N LEU A 174 2.90 4.39 -9.21
CA LEU A 174 4.24 3.80 -9.26
C LEU A 174 4.61 3.41 -10.69
N LEU A 175 3.69 2.81 -11.46
CA LEU A 175 3.93 2.46 -12.85
C LEU A 175 4.25 3.67 -13.74
N GLU A 176 3.52 4.78 -13.57
CA GLU A 176 3.83 6.01 -14.32
C GLU A 176 5.18 6.59 -13.94
N THR A 177 5.56 6.51 -12.66
CA THR A 177 6.87 6.94 -12.17
C THR A 177 8.00 6.07 -12.76
N ILE A 178 7.83 4.73 -12.73
CA ILE A 178 8.78 3.78 -13.35
C ILE A 178 8.95 4.05 -14.84
N LYS A 179 7.86 4.32 -15.57
CA LYS A 179 7.91 4.66 -17.00
C LYS A 179 8.68 5.96 -17.26
N LEU A 180 8.49 6.97 -16.40
CA LEU A 180 9.27 8.21 -16.47
C LEU A 180 10.76 7.93 -16.25
N GLU A 181 11.12 7.16 -15.22
CA GLU A 181 12.51 6.79 -14.91
C GLU A 181 13.15 6.02 -16.08
N LEU A 182 12.46 5.05 -16.65
CA LEU A 182 12.92 4.29 -17.83
C LEU A 182 13.09 5.20 -19.06
N GLY A 183 12.18 6.14 -19.29
CA GLY A 183 12.27 7.10 -20.39
C GLY A 183 13.48 8.03 -20.26
N LEU A 184 13.82 8.42 -19.04
CA LEU A 184 14.97 9.29 -18.74
C LEU A 184 16.30 8.52 -18.60
N ASN A 185 16.23 7.22 -18.33
CA ASN A 185 17.39 6.36 -18.20
C ASN A 185 17.08 4.93 -18.69
N PRO A 186 17.15 4.68 -20.01
CA PRO A 186 16.88 3.35 -20.58
C PRO A 186 17.80 2.23 -20.05
N GLY A 187 18.96 2.57 -19.49
CA GLY A 187 19.88 1.61 -18.88
C GLY A 187 19.28 0.87 -17.67
N LEU A 188 18.27 1.45 -17.01
CA LEU A 188 17.57 0.83 -15.88
C LEU A 188 16.85 -0.47 -16.25
N VAL A 189 16.57 -0.70 -17.54
CA VAL A 189 15.98 -1.96 -18.02
C VAL A 189 16.82 -3.18 -17.61
N GLN A 190 18.15 -3.02 -17.52
CA GLN A 190 19.05 -4.12 -17.13
C GLN A 190 18.78 -4.62 -15.70
N ASN A 191 18.25 -3.76 -14.83
CA ASN A 191 17.96 -4.11 -13.44
C ASN A 191 16.60 -4.82 -13.30
N LEU A 192 15.68 -4.64 -14.25
CA LEU A 192 14.31 -5.17 -14.17
C LEU A 192 14.27 -6.68 -13.98
N GLN A 193 15.03 -7.42 -14.78
CA GLN A 193 14.99 -8.89 -14.75
C GLN A 193 15.43 -9.44 -13.40
N GLN A 194 16.52 -8.90 -12.83
CA GLN A 194 17.03 -9.36 -11.55
C GLN A 194 16.06 -9.04 -10.41
N ILE A 195 15.48 -7.83 -10.40
CA ILE A 195 14.51 -7.44 -9.38
C ILE A 195 13.28 -8.34 -9.44
N LEU A 196 12.77 -8.67 -10.64
CA LEU A 196 11.63 -9.58 -10.80
C LEU A 196 11.94 -11.00 -10.30
N VAL A 197 13.16 -11.49 -10.53
CA VAL A 197 13.60 -12.79 -10.01
C VAL A 197 13.72 -12.75 -8.49
N ASP A 198 14.26 -11.67 -7.93
CA ASP A 198 14.44 -11.51 -6.49
C ASP A 198 13.10 -11.36 -5.77
N TYR A 199 12.14 -10.65 -6.37
CA TYR A 199 10.78 -10.50 -5.85
C TYR A 199 10.05 -11.85 -5.76
N GLN A 200 10.29 -12.77 -6.70
CA GLN A 200 9.68 -14.10 -6.68
C GLN A 200 10.27 -15.03 -5.62
N ASN A 201 11.33 -14.62 -4.92
CA ASN A 201 11.99 -15.46 -3.92
C ASN A 201 11.54 -15.07 -2.50
N PRO A 202 10.60 -15.79 -1.88
CA PRO A 202 10.10 -15.49 -0.54
C PRO A 202 11.15 -15.65 0.57
N GLU A 203 12.31 -16.27 0.29
CA GLU A 203 13.43 -16.33 1.25
C GLU A 203 14.23 -15.02 1.35
N LYS A 204 13.91 -14.03 0.52
CA LYS A 204 14.53 -12.69 0.52
C LYS A 204 13.62 -11.60 1.12
N GLU A 205 12.38 -11.94 1.49
CA GLU A 205 11.41 -11.08 2.20
C GLU A 205 11.41 -11.38 3.70
#